data_AF-A0A7X8R7M8-F1
#
_entry.id   AF-A0A7X8R7M8-F1
#
_cell.length_a   1.000
_cell.length_b   1.000
_cell.length_c   1.000
_cell.angle_alpha   90.00
_cell.angle_beta   90.00
_cell.angle_gamma   90.00
#
_symmetry.space_group_name_H-M   'P 1'
#
loop_
_entity.id
_entity.type
_entity.pdbx_description
1 polymer ?
#
loop_
_entity_poly.entity_id
_entity_poly.type
_entity_poly.pdbx_seq_one_letter_code
_entity_poly.pdbx_strand_id
1 'polypeptide(L)'
;MGDLPLAEQPGFPDQGWRSLDLSHDWSIEGDMKPDHPAGISGASLPGGVGWYRKCFTADSCTSKHRYITFGKDLSFITVEIQDAQGTRVPTADPLLFFSLAGEGRIAGVANGNPISLEPAQGRQRRAFNGLCQVVLQSTGRAGDIVLTASSLGLPDETLRIRSE
;
A
#
# COMPACT_ATOMS: atom_id res chain seq x y z
N MET A 1 -9.13 15.44 -5.39
CA MET A 1 -8.24 14.43 -5.98
C MET A 1 -9.01 13.64 -7.02
N GLY A 2 -8.31 13.09 -8.01
CA GLY A 2 -8.88 12.42 -9.17
C GLY A 2 -8.68 13.25 -10.43
N ASP A 3 -9.32 12.82 -11.51
CA ASP A 3 -9.25 13.45 -12.83
C ASP A 3 -10.07 14.75 -12.88
N LEU A 4 -9.46 15.81 -12.34
CA LEU A 4 -10.03 17.15 -12.23
C LEU A 4 -9.42 18.05 -13.29
N PRO A 5 -10.20 18.59 -14.24
CA PRO A 5 -9.69 19.53 -15.24
C PRO A 5 -9.04 20.75 -14.57
N LEU A 6 -7.91 21.20 -15.12
CA LEU A 6 -7.17 22.39 -14.68
C LEU A 6 -6.53 22.29 -13.29
N ALA A 7 -6.53 21.13 -12.64
CA ALA A 7 -5.93 20.94 -11.32
C ALA A 7 -4.38 21.07 -11.33
N GLU A 8 -3.75 21.03 -12.50
CA GLU A 8 -2.36 21.41 -12.73
C GLU A 8 -2.07 22.88 -12.43
N GLN A 9 -3.07 23.75 -12.53
CA GLN A 9 -2.86 25.19 -12.45
C GLN A 9 -2.53 25.61 -11.02
N PRO A 10 -1.49 26.44 -10.77
CA PRO A 10 -1.14 26.88 -9.42
C PRO A 10 -2.31 27.51 -8.65
N GLY A 11 -3.19 28.25 -9.36
CA GLY A 11 -4.38 28.89 -8.78
C GLY A 11 -5.63 28.02 -8.65
N PHE A 12 -5.57 26.73 -8.97
CA PHE A 12 -6.72 25.83 -8.83
C PHE A 12 -7.17 25.76 -7.35
N PRO A 13 -8.47 25.91 -7.04
CA PRO A 13 -8.96 25.86 -5.68
C PRO A 13 -8.87 24.43 -5.12
N ASP A 14 -7.93 24.22 -4.20
CA ASP A 14 -7.59 22.93 -3.59
C ASP A 14 -8.04 22.80 -2.12
N GLN A 15 -8.76 23.81 -1.59
CA GLN A 15 -9.19 23.87 -0.18
C GLN A 15 -10.07 22.69 0.25
N GLY A 16 -10.78 22.06 -0.69
CA GLY A 16 -11.59 20.86 -0.45
C GLY A 16 -10.83 19.54 -0.60
N TRP A 17 -9.53 19.57 -0.86
CA TRP A 17 -8.74 18.35 -1.04
C TRP A 17 -8.42 17.73 0.31
N ARG A 18 -8.61 16.41 0.41
CA ARG A 18 -8.20 15.65 1.58
C ARG A 18 -6.67 15.60 1.68
N SER A 19 -6.15 15.67 2.91
CA SER A 19 -4.76 15.33 3.18
C SER A 19 -4.55 13.82 3.09
N LEU A 20 -3.46 13.40 2.45
CA LEU A 20 -3.05 11.99 2.40
C LEU A 20 -1.53 11.87 2.28
N ASP A 21 -1.03 10.65 2.44
CA ASP A 21 0.37 10.31 2.26
C ASP A 21 0.65 9.68 0.89
N LEU A 22 1.82 9.97 0.34
CA LEU A 22 2.34 9.38 -0.89
C LEU A 22 3.33 8.22 -0.61
N SER A 23 3.60 7.32 -1.55
CA SER A 23 2.93 7.16 -2.85
C SER A 23 1.48 6.68 -2.67
N HIS A 24 0.57 7.24 -3.47
CA HIS A 24 -0.84 6.84 -3.52
C HIS A 24 -1.26 6.74 -4.98
N ASP A 25 -2.08 5.74 -5.28
CA ASP A 25 -2.80 5.63 -6.53
C ASP A 25 -4.25 6.03 -6.26
N TRP A 26 -4.73 7.11 -6.88
CA TRP A 26 -6.06 7.63 -6.59
C TRP A 26 -7.16 6.68 -7.10
N SER A 27 -6.86 5.88 -8.13
CA SER A 27 -7.83 4.97 -8.75
C SER A 27 -8.15 3.78 -7.85
N ILE A 28 -7.23 3.39 -6.95
CA ILE A 28 -7.38 2.23 -6.06
C ILE A 28 -8.46 2.41 -4.99
N GLU A 29 -8.95 3.63 -4.81
CA GLU A 29 -10.07 3.93 -3.91
C GLU A 29 -11.44 3.84 -4.60
N GLY A 30 -11.47 3.72 -5.92
CA GLY A 30 -12.70 3.56 -6.68
C GLY A 30 -13.18 2.11 -6.72
N ASP A 31 -14.47 1.93 -7.02
CA ASP A 31 -15.04 0.61 -7.26
C ASP A 31 -14.48 -0.01 -8.55
N MET A 32 -14.37 -1.34 -8.58
CA MET A 32 -14.05 -2.06 -9.81
C MET A 32 -15.32 -2.20 -10.66
N LYS A 33 -15.31 -1.69 -11.90
CA LYS A 33 -16.44 -1.81 -12.85
C LYS A 33 -15.95 -2.18 -14.25
N PRO A 34 -16.64 -3.10 -14.96
CA PRO A 34 -16.21 -3.55 -16.28
C PRO A 34 -16.03 -2.44 -17.33
N ASP A 35 -16.78 -1.34 -17.21
CA ASP A 35 -16.79 -0.19 -18.12
C ASP A 35 -15.78 0.90 -17.73
N HIS A 36 -15.04 0.74 -16.64
CA HIS A 36 -14.04 1.73 -16.26
C HIS A 36 -12.86 1.80 -17.25
N PRO A 37 -12.26 3.00 -17.46
CA PRO A 37 -11.25 3.22 -18.50
C PRO A 37 -10.00 2.35 -18.39
N ALA A 38 -9.61 1.93 -17.17
CA ALA A 38 -8.42 1.10 -16.98
C ALA A 38 -8.59 -0.32 -17.57
N GLY A 39 -9.84 -0.76 -17.83
CA GLY A 39 -10.17 -2.08 -18.37
C GLY A 39 -9.69 -3.23 -17.49
N ILE A 40 -9.85 -4.47 -17.96
CA ILE A 40 -9.47 -5.67 -17.18
C ILE A 40 -7.98 -5.65 -16.81
N SER A 41 -7.11 -5.17 -17.71
CA SER A 41 -5.66 -5.07 -17.46
C SER A 41 -5.29 -4.10 -16.33
N GLY A 42 -6.13 -3.09 -16.09
CA GLY A 42 -5.97 -2.12 -14.99
C GLY A 42 -6.91 -2.39 -13.82
N ALA A 43 -7.27 -3.66 -13.58
CA ALA A 43 -8.19 -4.10 -12.54
C ALA A 43 -9.59 -3.46 -12.60
N SER A 44 -10.00 -2.97 -13.77
CA SER A 44 -11.31 -2.34 -13.98
C SER A 44 -11.56 -1.16 -13.03
N LEU A 45 -10.51 -0.43 -12.65
CA LEU A 45 -10.56 0.74 -11.78
C LEU A 45 -10.76 2.04 -12.59
N PRO A 46 -11.21 3.15 -11.96
CA PRO A 46 -11.26 4.44 -12.63
C PRO A 46 -9.92 4.78 -13.30
N GLY A 47 -9.95 5.33 -14.51
CA GLY A 47 -8.75 5.83 -15.19
C GLY A 47 -8.72 7.35 -15.23
N GLY A 48 -7.62 7.92 -15.73
CA GLY A 48 -7.43 9.37 -15.85
C GLY A 48 -6.21 9.89 -15.08
N VAL A 49 -6.11 11.22 -14.93
CA VAL A 49 -4.99 11.87 -14.25
C VAL A 49 -5.28 12.09 -12.77
N GLY A 50 -4.46 11.54 -11.88
CA GLY A 50 -4.56 11.80 -10.45
C GLY A 50 -3.80 13.03 -10.01
N TRP A 51 -4.49 14.06 -9.53
CA TRP A 51 -3.83 15.25 -9.01
C TRP A 51 -3.55 15.20 -7.50
N TYR A 52 -2.30 15.49 -7.15
CA TYR A 52 -1.78 15.64 -5.78
C TYR A 52 -1.09 17.00 -5.65
N ARG A 53 -1.12 17.59 -4.46
CA ARG A 53 -0.48 18.88 -4.22
C ARG A 53 0.17 18.93 -2.84
N LYS A 54 1.39 19.46 -2.81
CA LYS A 54 2.16 19.73 -1.59
C LYS A 54 2.79 21.11 -1.70
N CYS A 55 2.38 22.02 -0.83
CA CYS A 55 3.01 23.33 -0.69
C CYS A 55 4.13 23.24 0.34
N PHE A 56 5.28 23.83 0.04
CA PHE A 56 6.41 23.93 0.97
C PHE A 56 7.11 25.26 0.74
N THR A 57 7.67 25.82 1.81
CA THR A 57 8.58 26.94 1.75
C THR A 57 9.99 26.37 1.72
N ALA A 58 10.81 26.81 0.77
CA ALA A 58 12.21 26.42 0.72
C ALA A 58 13.06 27.53 1.34
N ASP A 59 13.82 27.21 2.39
CA ASP A 59 14.76 28.14 2.99
C ASP A 59 15.87 28.54 2.00
N SER A 60 16.49 29.69 2.23
CA SER A 60 17.70 30.07 1.51
C SER A 60 18.82 29.09 1.86
N CYS A 61 19.40 28.41 0.87
CA CYS A 61 20.58 27.59 1.05
C CYS A 61 21.65 27.94 0.00
N THR A 62 22.91 27.71 0.35
CA THR A 62 24.09 27.95 -0.49
C THR A 62 24.42 26.77 -1.43
N SER A 63 23.76 25.62 -1.24
CA SER A 63 23.89 24.47 -2.13
C SER A 63 23.25 24.77 -3.49
N LYS A 64 23.93 24.35 -4.56
CA LYS A 64 23.41 24.42 -5.94
C LYS A 64 22.32 23.39 -6.22
N HIS A 65 22.21 22.34 -5.39
CA HIS A 65 21.24 21.27 -5.54
C HIS A 65 20.30 21.23 -4.34
N ARG A 66 19.01 21.08 -4.65
CA ARG A 66 17.94 20.89 -3.66
C ARG A 66 17.13 19.68 -4.08
N TYR A 67 16.84 18.80 -3.14
CA TYR A 67 16.01 17.63 -3.34
C TYR A 67 14.74 17.82 -2.53
N ILE A 68 13.59 17.55 -3.16
CA ILE A 68 12.31 17.44 -2.47
C ILE A 68 11.93 15.97 -2.57
N THR A 69 11.95 15.28 -1.44
CA THR A 69 11.50 13.90 -1.37
C THR A 69 10.01 13.86 -1.06
N PHE A 70 9.30 13.04 -1.83
CA PHE A 70 7.89 12.79 -1.63
C PHE A 70 7.70 11.35 -1.17
N GLY A 71 6.86 11.18 -0.16
CA GLY A 71 6.44 9.87 0.33
C GLY A 71 7.25 9.33 1.49
N LYS A 72 6.78 8.17 1.98
CA LYS A 72 7.38 7.40 3.07
C LYS A 72 7.82 6.04 2.52
N ASP A 73 8.89 5.47 3.08
CA ASP A 73 9.46 4.22 2.61
C ASP A 73 8.48 3.05 2.74
N LEU A 74 8.57 2.14 1.77
CA LEU A 74 7.76 0.92 1.70
C LEU A 74 8.63 -0.32 1.90
N SER A 75 8.10 -1.32 2.59
CA SER A 75 8.66 -2.66 2.70
C SER A 75 7.62 -3.69 2.27
N PHE A 76 8.00 -4.59 1.38
CA PHE A 76 7.13 -5.64 0.84
C PHE A 76 7.47 -6.96 1.53
N ILE A 77 6.55 -7.44 2.36
CA ILE A 77 6.72 -8.65 3.14
C ILE A 77 5.94 -9.78 2.48
N THR A 78 6.65 -10.84 2.10
CA THR A 78 6.03 -12.08 1.63
C THR A 78 5.73 -12.98 2.83
N VAL A 79 4.49 -13.45 2.90
CA VAL A 79 4.03 -14.45 3.87
C VAL A 79 3.84 -15.75 3.13
N GLU A 80 4.56 -16.78 3.56
CA GLU A 80 4.57 -18.10 2.92
C GLU A 80 3.99 -19.15 3.88
N ILE A 81 3.04 -19.95 3.37
CA ILE A 81 2.48 -21.06 4.11
C ILE A 81 3.38 -22.28 3.90
N GLN A 82 3.98 -22.77 4.98
CA GLN A 82 4.91 -23.90 4.96
C GLN A 82 4.37 -25.07 5.77
N ASP A 83 4.79 -26.29 5.42
CA ASP A 83 4.59 -27.48 6.24
C ASP A 83 5.58 -27.53 7.41
N ALA A 84 5.50 -28.59 8.22
CA ALA A 84 6.39 -28.78 9.37
C ALA A 84 7.88 -28.96 8.99
N GLN A 85 8.19 -29.15 7.71
CA GLN A 85 9.54 -29.27 7.18
C GLN A 85 10.05 -27.95 6.58
N GLY A 86 9.24 -26.88 6.65
CA GLY A 86 9.56 -25.58 6.05
C GLY A 86 9.34 -25.55 4.52
N THR A 87 8.66 -26.55 3.95
CA THR A 87 8.38 -26.58 2.51
C THR A 87 7.08 -25.82 2.24
N ARG A 88 7.09 -24.90 1.27
CA ARG A 88 5.86 -24.21 0.86
C ARG A 88 4.80 -25.21 0.45
N VAL A 89 3.58 -25.02 0.95
CA VAL A 89 2.39 -25.75 0.52
C VAL A 89 1.75 -24.98 -0.66
N PRO A 90 1.94 -25.42 -1.93
CA PRO A 90 1.58 -24.63 -3.11
C PRO A 90 0.08 -24.58 -3.38
N THR A 91 -0.74 -25.29 -2.60
CA THR A 91 -2.21 -25.31 -2.68
C THR A 91 -2.87 -24.63 -1.49
N ALA A 92 -2.09 -24.15 -0.51
CA ALA A 92 -2.64 -23.52 0.69
C ALA A 92 -3.22 -22.14 0.37
N ASP A 93 -4.41 -21.87 0.88
CA ASP A 93 -5.12 -20.61 0.68
C ASP A 93 -5.71 -19.98 1.95
N PRO A 94 -5.19 -20.22 3.18
CA PRO A 94 -5.85 -19.77 4.41
C PRO A 94 -6.06 -18.26 4.45
N LEU A 95 -7.09 -17.82 5.19
CA LEU A 95 -7.29 -16.41 5.49
C LEU A 95 -6.27 -15.96 6.55
N LEU A 96 -5.38 -15.05 6.14
CA LEU A 96 -4.38 -14.45 7.02
C LEU A 96 -4.92 -13.14 7.60
N PHE A 97 -4.62 -12.88 8.87
CA PHE A 97 -4.86 -11.61 9.56
C PHE A 97 -3.54 -10.97 9.97
N PHE A 98 -3.47 -9.64 9.90
CA PHE A 98 -2.26 -8.87 10.12
C PHE A 98 -2.44 -7.81 11.21
N SER A 99 -1.71 -7.93 12.32
CA SER A 99 -1.54 -6.87 13.31
C SER A 99 -0.17 -6.19 13.15
N LEU A 100 -0.11 -4.90 13.46
CA LEU A 100 1.09 -4.09 13.32
C LEU A 100 1.20 -3.17 14.51
N ALA A 101 2.37 -3.12 15.13
CA ALA A 101 2.72 -2.18 16.19
C ALA A 101 3.96 -1.38 15.82
N GLY A 102 4.10 -0.18 16.39
CA GLY A 102 5.27 0.69 16.21
C GLY A 102 5.15 1.68 15.06
N GLU A 103 6.29 2.07 14.48
CA GLU A 103 6.43 3.22 13.57
C GLU A 103 6.12 2.89 12.10
N GLY A 104 5.01 2.18 11.89
CA GLY A 104 4.54 1.82 10.55
C GLY A 104 3.02 1.71 10.46
N ARG A 105 2.55 1.57 9.23
CA ARG A 105 1.18 1.18 8.90
C ARG A 105 1.16 0.10 7.83
N ILE A 106 0.08 -0.66 7.76
CA ILE A 106 -0.20 -1.54 6.62
C ILE A 106 -0.76 -0.66 5.50
N ALA A 107 -0.01 -0.54 4.41
CA ALA A 107 -0.41 0.22 3.24
C ALA A 107 -1.28 -0.60 2.28
N GLY A 108 -1.13 -1.93 2.29
CA GLY A 108 -1.96 -2.82 1.49
C GLY A 108 -1.62 -4.29 1.67
N VAL A 109 -2.47 -5.14 1.13
CA VAL A 109 -2.34 -6.60 1.11
C VAL A 109 -2.68 -7.13 -0.28
N ALA A 110 -1.98 -8.18 -0.70
CA ALA A 110 -2.18 -8.81 -2.00
C ALA A 110 -1.86 -10.31 -1.96
N ASN A 111 -2.30 -11.06 -2.97
CA ASN A 111 -1.98 -12.49 -3.12
C ASN A 111 -1.71 -12.90 -4.58
N GLY A 112 -1.86 -11.99 -5.54
CA GLY A 112 -1.64 -12.29 -6.96
C GLY A 112 -2.74 -13.14 -7.62
N ASN A 113 -3.85 -13.42 -6.94
CA ASN A 113 -4.99 -14.11 -7.55
C ASN A 113 -5.76 -13.12 -8.46
N PRO A 114 -5.75 -13.32 -9.80
CA PRO A 114 -6.33 -12.35 -10.75
C PRO A 114 -7.86 -12.25 -10.68
N ILE A 115 -8.53 -13.20 -10.02
CA ILE A 115 -9.99 -13.21 -9.85
C ILE A 115 -10.44 -12.88 -8.43
N SER A 116 -9.51 -12.58 -7.50
CA SER A 116 -9.88 -12.21 -6.13
C SER A 116 -10.41 -10.77 -6.10
N LEU A 117 -11.64 -10.62 -5.63
CA LEU A 117 -12.30 -9.33 -5.39
C LEU A 117 -12.14 -8.86 -3.93
N GLU A 118 -11.31 -9.53 -3.13
CA GLU A 118 -11.01 -9.07 -1.78
C GLU A 118 -10.38 -7.66 -1.83
N PRO A 119 -10.64 -6.78 -0.85
CA PRO A 119 -10.01 -5.47 -0.80
C PRO A 119 -8.48 -5.58 -0.72
N ALA A 120 -7.77 -4.70 -1.45
CA ALA A 120 -6.32 -4.55 -1.31
C ALA A 120 -5.94 -3.67 -0.11
N GLN A 121 -6.89 -2.85 0.38
CA GLN A 121 -6.74 -2.05 1.59
C GLN A 121 -7.40 -2.79 2.75
N GLY A 122 -6.62 -3.14 3.77
CA GLY A 122 -7.14 -3.86 4.92
C GLY A 122 -6.06 -4.53 5.75
N ARG A 123 -6.50 -5.41 6.65
CA ARG A 123 -5.66 -6.14 7.59
C ARG A 123 -5.79 -7.66 7.47
N GLN A 124 -6.35 -8.13 6.36
CA GLN A 124 -6.53 -9.55 6.11
C GLN A 124 -6.55 -9.82 4.61
N ARG A 125 -6.09 -11.01 4.21
CA ARG A 125 -6.10 -11.46 2.82
C ARG A 125 -5.95 -12.97 2.78
N ARG A 126 -6.68 -13.66 1.91
CA ARG A 126 -6.40 -15.08 1.65
C ARG A 126 -5.05 -15.26 0.97
N ALA A 127 -4.29 -16.26 1.37
CA ALA A 127 -3.16 -16.72 0.58
C ALA A 127 -3.63 -17.28 -0.76
N PHE A 128 -2.76 -17.26 -1.76
CA PHE A 128 -2.98 -17.90 -3.05
C PHE A 128 -1.71 -18.66 -3.42
N ASN A 129 -1.87 -19.95 -3.70
CA ASN A 129 -0.75 -20.89 -3.92
C ASN A 129 0.31 -20.87 -2.80
N GLY A 130 -0.14 -20.74 -1.56
CA GLY A 130 0.71 -20.67 -0.36
C GLY A 130 1.37 -19.31 -0.13
N LEU A 131 1.01 -18.27 -0.88
CA LEU A 131 1.64 -16.94 -0.78
C LEU A 131 0.63 -15.82 -0.52
N CYS A 132 1.06 -14.86 0.28
CA CYS A 132 0.41 -13.57 0.45
C CYS A 132 1.49 -12.49 0.57
N GLN A 133 1.14 -11.25 0.28
CA GLN A 133 2.00 -10.09 0.43
C GLN A 133 1.33 -9.05 1.33
N VAL A 134 2.12 -8.48 2.23
CA VAL A 134 1.76 -7.33 3.05
C VAL A 134 2.73 -6.20 2.74
N VAL A 135 2.19 -5.03 2.42
CA VAL A 135 2.99 -3.83 2.18
C VAL A 135 2.95 -2.98 3.43
N LEU A 136 4.11 -2.73 4.02
CA LEU A 136 4.30 -1.85 5.16
C LEU A 136 4.81 -0.51 4.68
N GLN A 137 4.35 0.56 5.32
CA GLN A 137 4.84 1.91 5.09
C GLN A 137 5.31 2.51 6.40
N SER A 138 6.50 3.12 6.40
CA SER A 138 6.99 3.82 7.58
C SER A 138 6.12 5.03 7.92
N THR A 139 6.19 5.51 9.16
CA THR A 139 5.56 6.79 9.56
C THR A 139 6.42 8.00 9.20
N GLY A 140 7.69 7.78 8.85
CA GLY A 140 8.74 8.80 8.72
C GLY A 140 9.45 9.12 10.04
N ARG A 141 9.13 8.40 11.12
CA ARG A 141 9.87 8.43 12.38
C ARG A 141 10.70 7.17 12.52
N ALA A 142 11.92 7.33 13.02
CA ALA A 142 12.76 6.19 13.38
C ALA A 142 12.11 5.38 14.52
N GLY A 143 12.18 4.07 14.43
CA GLY A 143 11.60 3.17 15.43
C GLY A 143 11.37 1.77 14.90
N ASP A 144 10.93 0.87 15.79
CA ASP A 144 10.60 -0.50 15.41
C ASP A 144 9.21 -0.58 14.78
N ILE A 145 9.07 -1.51 13.84
CA ILE A 145 7.82 -1.94 13.25
C ILE A 145 7.71 -3.45 13.51
N VAL A 146 6.66 -3.88 14.19
CA VAL A 146 6.41 -5.29 14.52
C VAL A 146 5.15 -5.74 13.80
N LEU A 147 5.31 -6.56 12.76
CA LEU A 147 4.23 -7.19 12.01
C LEU A 147 3.99 -8.59 12.55
N THR A 148 2.75 -8.92 12.89
CA THR A 148 2.33 -10.27 13.24
C THR A 148 1.30 -10.77 12.23
N ALA A 149 1.54 -11.97 11.70
CA ALA A 149 0.62 -12.70 10.83
C ALA A 149 0.01 -13.86 11.62
N SER A 150 -1.30 -14.01 11.54
CA SER A 150 -2.06 -15.05 12.24
C SER A 150 -3.07 -15.71 11.30
N SER A 151 -3.36 -16.99 11.50
CA SER A 151 -4.40 -17.70 10.77
C SER A 151 -4.97 -18.82 11.63
N LEU A 152 -6.27 -19.11 11.45
CA LEU A 152 -6.89 -20.23 12.15
C LEU A 152 -6.16 -21.55 11.82
N GLY A 153 -5.72 -22.26 12.86
CA GLY A 153 -5.06 -23.56 12.74
C GLY A 153 -3.56 -23.51 12.40
N LEU A 154 -2.96 -22.32 12.32
CA LEU A 154 -1.52 -22.13 12.16
C LEU A 154 -0.95 -21.34 13.34
N PRO A 155 0.33 -21.52 13.70
CA PRO A 155 0.99 -20.66 14.66
C PRO A 155 1.09 -19.23 14.12
N ASP A 156 1.02 -18.26 15.03
CA ASP A 156 1.29 -16.86 14.69
C ASP A 156 2.79 -16.67 14.45
N GLU A 157 3.12 -15.82 13.47
CA GLU A 157 4.51 -15.46 13.17
C GLU A 157 4.72 -13.95 13.22
N THR A 158 5.88 -13.54 13.71
CA THR A 158 6.20 -12.12 13.92
C THR A 158 7.51 -11.72 13.27
N LEU A 159 7.47 -10.62 12.51
CA LEU A 159 8.62 -9.98 11.88
C LEU A 159 8.84 -8.60 12.50
N ARG A 160 10.08 -8.32 12.91
CA ARG A 160 10.52 -7.00 13.37
C ARG A 160 11.40 -6.34 12.33
N ILE A 161 11.06 -5.11 11.97
CA ILE A 161 11.78 -4.26 11.03
C ILE A 161 12.11 -2.95 11.74
N ARG A 162 13.21 -2.30 11.36
CA ARG A 162 13.55 -0.96 11.85
C ARG A 162 13.28 0.07 10.77
N SER A 163 12.55 1.12 11.12
CA SER A 163 12.53 2.37 10.36
C SER A 163 13.69 3.24 10.83
N GLU A 164 14.45 3.79 9.89
CA GLU A 164 15.53 4.76 10.14
C GLU A 164 15.06 6.18 9.77
#